data_AF-B1VGS1-F1
#
_entry.id   AF-B1VGS1-F1
#
_cell.length_a   1.000
_cell.length_b   1.000
_cell.length_c   1.000
_cell.angle_alpha   90.00
_cell.angle_beta   90.00
_cell.angle_gamma   90.00
#
_symmetry.space_group_name_H-M   'P 1'
#
loop_
_entity.id
_entity.type
_entity.pdbx_description
1 polymer ?
#
loop_
_entity_poly.entity_id
_entity_poly.type
_entity_poly.pdbx_seq_one_letter_code
_entity_poly.pdbx_strand_id
1 'polypeptide(L)'
;MPAVEITTDDILVFNPDLDPDQVEILIRDGLALARRAAPCIDQEEFLYPEAAEAVIRSAILRWAESGSGAITQESNTAGPWSFQQTFDTRSARRSLFWPSEVTELQRLCQTSGQGAFSIDTIPTNGACSHSPECSVRFGGLCSCGAVLNADRGALW
;
A
#
# COMPACT_ATOMS: atom_id res chain seq x y z
N MET A 1 -1.96 9.23 -24.35
CA MET A 1 -2.66 10.02 -23.31
C MET A 1 -2.44 9.33 -21.97
N PRO A 2 -2.34 10.01 -20.81
CA PRO A 2 -2.25 9.30 -19.54
C PRO A 2 -3.48 8.42 -19.37
N ALA A 3 -3.30 7.18 -18.90
CA ALA A 3 -4.43 6.25 -18.77
C ALA A 3 -5.37 6.62 -17.60
N VAL A 4 -4.90 7.42 -16.64
CA VAL A 4 -5.70 7.94 -15.53
C VAL A 4 -5.77 9.46 -15.61
N GLU A 5 -6.99 9.97 -15.74
CA GLU A 5 -7.31 11.40 -15.74
C GLU A 5 -8.42 11.66 -14.71
N ILE A 6 -8.28 12.72 -13.90
CA ILE A 6 -9.29 13.18 -12.95
C ILE A 6 -9.47 14.66 -13.18
N THR A 7 -10.71 15.09 -13.34
CA THR A 7 -11.08 16.50 -13.53
C THR A 7 -11.73 17.07 -12.27
N THR A 8 -11.81 18.40 -12.22
CA THR A 8 -12.48 19.11 -11.12
C THR A 8 -13.95 18.72 -11.02
N ASP A 9 -14.62 18.48 -12.15
CA ASP A 9 -16.02 18.08 -12.19
C ASP A 9 -16.23 16.70 -11.52
N ASP A 10 -15.27 15.77 -11.66
CA ASP A 10 -15.34 14.45 -11.01
C ASP A 10 -15.33 14.53 -9.48
N ILE A 11 -14.87 15.65 -8.92
CA ILE A 11 -14.86 15.91 -7.48
C ILE A 11 -16.10 16.71 -7.07
N LEU A 12 -16.43 17.78 -7.80
CA LEU A 12 -17.54 18.67 -7.47
C LEU A 12 -18.92 17.99 -7.57
N VAL A 13 -19.05 16.90 -8.35
CA VAL A 13 -20.27 16.07 -8.38
C VAL A 13 -20.60 15.49 -6.98
N PHE A 14 -19.59 15.23 -6.15
CA PHE A 14 -19.82 14.70 -4.79
C PHE A 14 -20.10 15.80 -3.77
N ASN A 15 -19.45 16.95 -3.92
CA ASN A 15 -19.65 18.11 -3.05
C ASN A 15 -19.46 19.41 -3.85
N PRO A 16 -20.56 20.08 -4.25
CA PRO A 16 -20.51 21.28 -5.07
C PRO A 16 -20.06 22.53 -4.30
N ASP A 17 -20.00 22.48 -2.96
CA ASP A 17 -19.62 23.61 -2.12
C ASP A 17 -18.10 23.73 -1.91
N LEU A 18 -17.31 22.80 -2.47
CA LEU A 18 -15.85 22.84 -2.41
C LEU A 18 -15.28 23.95 -3.30
N ASP A 19 -14.20 24.57 -2.83
CA ASP A 19 -13.45 25.56 -3.61
C ASP A 19 -12.76 24.89 -4.82
N PRO A 20 -13.12 25.24 -6.07
CA PRO A 20 -12.53 24.64 -7.28
C PRO A 20 -11.02 24.80 -7.35
N ASP A 21 -10.47 25.92 -6.88
CA ASP A 21 -9.02 26.19 -6.91
C ASP A 21 -8.27 25.24 -5.95
N GLN A 22 -8.87 24.97 -4.78
CA GLN A 22 -8.34 23.99 -3.84
C GLN A 22 -8.38 22.58 -4.43
N VAL A 23 -9.49 22.22 -5.08
CA VAL A 23 -9.67 20.90 -5.71
C VAL A 23 -8.63 20.67 -6.81
N GLU A 24 -8.36 21.66 -7.66
CA GLU A 24 -7.35 21.55 -8.71
C GLU A 24 -5.95 21.28 -8.14
N ILE A 25 -5.59 21.97 -7.06
CA ILE A 25 -4.31 21.73 -6.36
C ILE A 25 -4.24 20.30 -5.83
N LEU A 26 -5.32 19.81 -5.20
CA LEU A 26 -5.38 18.45 -4.66
C LEU A 26 -5.31 17.38 -5.76
N ILE A 27 -5.97 17.60 -6.90
CA ILE A 27 -5.88 16.73 -8.07
C ILE A 27 -4.43 16.65 -8.56
N ARG A 28 -3.79 17.81 -8.76
CA ARG A 28 -2.40 17.88 -9.24
C ARG A 28 -1.44 17.12 -8.30
N ASP A 29 -1.56 17.37 -6.99
CA ASP A 29 -0.68 16.76 -6.00
C ASP A 29 -0.97 15.26 -5.83
N GLY A 30 -2.25 14.86 -5.87
CA GLY A 30 -2.69 13.47 -5.83
C GLY A 30 -2.17 12.66 -7.01
N LEU A 31 -2.32 13.18 -8.23
CA LEU A 31 -1.77 12.54 -9.44
C LEU A 31 -0.24 12.45 -9.38
N ALA A 32 0.46 13.50 -8.94
CA ALA A 32 1.90 13.48 -8.82
C ALA A 32 2.41 12.41 -7.82
N LEU A 33 1.74 12.28 -6.68
CA LEU A 33 2.06 11.26 -5.68
C LEU A 33 1.70 9.85 -6.15
N ALA A 34 0.58 9.69 -6.86
CA ALA A 34 0.17 8.41 -7.44
C ALA A 34 1.18 7.92 -8.47
N ARG A 35 1.65 8.78 -9.38
CA ARG A 35 2.69 8.43 -10.37
C ARG A 35 3.99 7.98 -9.72
N ARG A 36 4.37 8.61 -8.60
CA ARG A 36 5.56 8.20 -7.85
C ARG A 36 5.40 6.81 -7.23
N ALA A 37 4.22 6.49 -6.70
CA ALA A 37 3.94 5.21 -6.07
C ALA A 37 3.71 4.08 -7.09
N ALA A 38 3.07 4.41 -8.21
CA ALA A 38 2.58 3.49 -9.22
C ALA A 38 2.82 4.09 -10.62
N PRO A 39 4.05 4.02 -11.17
CA PRO A 39 4.37 4.62 -12.48
C PRO A 39 3.62 3.99 -13.66
N CYS A 40 3.02 2.81 -13.47
CA CYS A 40 2.26 2.13 -14.52
C CYS A 40 0.99 2.88 -14.93
N ILE A 41 0.47 3.79 -14.10
CA ILE A 41 -0.79 4.52 -14.37
C ILE A 41 -0.69 5.51 -15.55
N ASP A 42 0.53 5.90 -15.94
CA ASP A 42 0.75 6.76 -17.11
C ASP A 42 0.92 5.95 -18.42
N GLN A 43 0.99 4.61 -18.33
CA GLN A 43 1.15 3.74 -19.51
C GLN A 43 -0.20 3.54 -20.21
N GLU A 44 -0.21 3.59 -21.55
CA GLU A 44 -1.45 3.47 -22.33
C GLU A 44 -2.07 2.07 -22.21
N GLU A 45 -1.25 1.05 -21.96
CA GLU A 45 -1.66 -0.34 -21.77
C GLU A 45 -2.03 -0.69 -20.32
N PHE A 46 -2.20 0.32 -19.45
CA PHE A 46 -2.59 0.08 -18.07
C PHE A 46 -3.98 -0.58 -17.98
N LEU A 47 -4.04 -1.72 -17.28
CA LEU A 47 -5.23 -2.59 -17.29
C LEU A 47 -6.37 -2.10 -16.39
N TYR A 48 -6.08 -1.24 -15.40
CA TYR A 48 -7.03 -0.89 -14.35
C TYR A 48 -7.17 0.63 -14.10
N PRO A 49 -7.39 1.45 -15.15
CA PRO A 49 -7.45 2.91 -15.03
C PRO A 49 -8.53 3.37 -14.05
N GLU A 50 -9.74 2.81 -14.15
CA GLU A 50 -10.88 3.17 -13.29
C GLU A 50 -10.64 2.84 -11.81
N ALA A 51 -9.93 1.74 -11.52
CA ALA A 51 -9.61 1.37 -10.15
C ALA A 51 -8.59 2.34 -9.53
N ALA A 52 -7.56 2.72 -10.29
CA ALA A 52 -6.61 3.73 -9.86
C ALA A 52 -7.30 5.09 -9.66
N GLU A 53 -8.20 5.47 -10.58
CA GLU A 53 -8.99 6.69 -10.49
C GLU A 53 -9.83 6.73 -9.20
N ALA A 54 -10.52 5.63 -8.88
CA ALA A 54 -11.33 5.54 -7.67
C ALA A 54 -10.52 5.74 -6.39
N VAL A 55 -9.32 5.14 -6.28
CA VAL A 55 -8.42 5.29 -5.12
C VAL A 55 -7.89 6.72 -5.01
N ILE A 56 -7.54 7.34 -6.14
CA ILE A 56 -7.03 8.71 -6.13
C ILE A 56 -8.15 9.69 -5.77
N ARG A 57 -9.34 9.51 -6.35
CA ARG A 57 -10.52 10.34 -6.08
C ARG A 57 -10.95 10.28 -4.61
N SER A 58 -10.98 9.09 -4.01
CA SER A 58 -11.35 8.94 -2.60
C SER A 58 -10.40 9.69 -1.66
N ALA A 59 -9.10 9.67 -1.96
CA ALA A 59 -8.10 10.39 -1.18
C ALA A 59 -8.26 11.91 -1.32
N ILE A 60 -8.52 12.40 -2.54
CA ILE A 60 -8.76 13.83 -2.81
C ILE A 60 -10.01 14.32 -2.08
N LEU A 61 -11.14 13.61 -2.21
CA LEU A 61 -12.40 13.96 -1.54
C LEU A 61 -12.21 14.05 -0.03
N ARG A 62 -11.58 13.04 0.58
CA ARG A 62 -11.29 13.05 2.02
C ARG A 62 -10.48 14.29 2.44
N TRP A 63 -9.48 14.68 1.65
CA TRP A 63 -8.66 15.87 1.96
C TRP A 63 -9.40 17.18 1.74
N ALA A 64 -10.20 17.27 0.68
CA ALA A 64 -11.02 18.45 0.39
C ALA A 64 -12.02 18.70 1.54
N GLU A 65 -12.69 17.65 2.03
CA GLU A 65 -13.63 17.71 3.15
C GLU A 65 -12.95 17.90 4.51
N SER A 66 -11.75 17.34 4.71
CA SER A 66 -11.00 17.54 5.96
C SER A 66 -10.52 18.99 6.13
N GLY A 67 -10.29 19.71 5.03
CA GLY A 67 -9.97 21.15 5.03
C GLY A 67 -11.17 22.05 5.33
N SER A 68 -12.40 21.55 5.15
CA SER A 68 -13.63 22.34 5.31
C SER A 68 -14.18 22.38 6.75
N GLY A 69 -13.44 21.87 7.73
CA GLY A 69 -13.79 21.96 9.16
C GLY A 69 -14.80 20.92 9.65
N ALA A 70 -14.91 19.77 8.97
CA ALA A 70 -15.84 18.71 9.36
C ALA A 70 -15.47 18.09 10.73
N ILE A 71 -16.47 18.03 11.62
CA ILE A 71 -16.38 17.49 12.98
C ILE A 71 -16.08 15.98 12.91
N THR A 72 -14.95 15.55 13.47
CA THR A 72 -14.48 14.16 13.39
C THR A 72 -15.27 13.17 14.26
N GLN A 73 -15.98 13.63 15.31
CA GLN A 73 -16.88 12.82 16.13
C GLN A 73 -17.96 13.70 16.78
N GLU A 74 -19.23 13.43 16.49
CA GLU A 74 -20.37 13.92 17.27
C GLU A 74 -20.93 12.78 18.14
N SER A 75 -20.49 12.73 19.40
CA SER A 75 -21.08 11.85 20.41
C SER A 75 -22.25 12.57 21.08
N ASN A 76 -23.47 12.34 20.60
CA ASN A 76 -24.69 12.80 21.28
C ASN A 76 -25.07 11.80 22.40
N THR A 77 -24.53 11.98 23.61
CA THR A 77 -24.98 11.24 24.81
C THR A 77 -26.06 12.04 25.52
N ALA A 78 -27.26 11.48 25.67
CA ALA A 78 -28.39 12.09 26.35
C ALA A 78 -28.19 12.09 27.89
N GLY A 79 -27.96 13.27 28.48
CA GLY A 79 -27.79 13.50 29.92
C GLY A 79 -27.05 14.82 30.21
N PRO A 80 -27.06 15.36 31.45
CA PRO A 80 -26.78 16.78 31.72
C PRO A 80 -25.31 17.18 31.45
N TRP A 81 -25.09 17.58 30.20
CA TRP A 81 -24.10 18.53 29.69
C TRP A 81 -22.61 18.17 29.85
N SER A 82 -22.10 17.35 28.92
CA SER A 82 -20.76 17.54 28.37
C SER A 82 -20.84 17.62 26.83
N PHE A 83 -20.62 18.81 26.30
CA PHE A 83 -20.38 18.99 24.86
C PHE A 83 -18.88 18.79 24.63
N GLN A 84 -18.50 17.60 24.17
CA GLN A 84 -17.10 17.28 23.89
C GLN A 84 -16.88 17.18 22.38
N GLN A 85 -16.60 18.33 21.75
CA GLN A 85 -16.01 18.34 20.41
C GLN A 85 -14.56 17.89 20.53
N THR A 86 -14.27 16.68 20.07
CA THR A 86 -12.89 16.21 19.96
C THR A 86 -12.42 16.42 18.53
N PHE A 87 -11.58 17.45 18.35
CA PHE A 87 -10.81 17.61 17.13
C PHE A 87 -9.64 16.62 17.19
N ASP A 88 -9.56 15.68 16.25
CA ASP A 88 -8.42 14.77 16.19
C ASP A 88 -7.19 15.53 15.68
N THR A 89 -6.42 16.10 16.61
CA THR A 89 -5.19 16.85 16.33
C THR A 89 -3.96 15.94 16.18
N ARG A 90 -4.13 14.64 15.91
CA ARG A 90 -2.99 13.73 15.70
C ARG A 90 -2.36 13.97 14.34
N SER A 91 -1.62 15.07 14.26
CA SER A 91 -0.62 15.34 13.23
C SER A 91 0.48 14.28 13.28
N ALA A 92 0.31 13.19 12.53
CA ALA A 92 1.42 12.33 12.12
C ALA A 92 1.10 11.54 10.83
N ARG A 93 0.80 12.25 9.74
CA ARG A 93 1.27 12.01 8.36
C ARG A 93 0.58 13.00 7.40
N ARG A 94 1.28 14.07 7.02
CA ARG A 94 0.86 15.06 6.00
C ARG A 94 0.97 14.50 4.56
N SER A 95 0.65 13.22 4.37
CA SER A 95 0.64 12.59 3.04
C SER A 95 -0.79 12.57 2.55
N LEU A 96 -1.00 12.94 1.28
CA LEU A 96 -2.33 12.90 0.67
C LEU A 96 -2.92 11.48 0.78
N PHE A 97 -2.12 10.47 0.49
CA PHE A 97 -2.52 9.07 0.58
C PHE A 97 -2.22 8.44 1.94
N TRP A 98 -3.10 7.53 2.34
CA TRP A 98 -2.85 6.54 3.37
C TRP A 98 -1.93 5.42 2.88
N PRO A 99 -1.21 4.73 3.78
CA PRO A 99 -0.36 3.61 3.39
C PRO A 99 -1.10 2.47 2.67
N SER A 100 -2.37 2.24 3.01
CA SER A 100 -3.22 1.24 2.35
C SER A 100 -3.48 1.60 0.89
N GLU A 101 -3.82 2.87 0.61
CA GLU A 101 -4.07 3.38 -0.74
C GLU A 101 -2.79 3.33 -1.58
N VAL A 102 -1.64 3.69 -1.01
CA VAL A 102 -0.33 3.54 -1.68
C VAL A 102 -0.07 2.07 -2.03
N THR A 103 -0.35 1.15 -1.11
CA THR A 103 -0.15 -0.29 -1.34
C THR A 103 -1.11 -0.80 -2.42
N GLU A 104 -2.34 -0.31 -2.46
CA GLU A 104 -3.32 -0.65 -3.48
C GLU A 104 -2.90 -0.16 -4.86
N LEU A 105 -2.49 1.10 -4.98
CA LEU A 105 -1.93 1.66 -6.23
C LEU A 105 -0.71 0.85 -6.70
N GLN A 106 0.19 0.46 -5.78
CA GLN A 106 1.33 -0.39 -6.10
C GLN A 106 0.91 -1.77 -6.61
N ARG A 107 -0.14 -2.37 -6.03
CA ARG A 107 -0.67 -3.67 -6.46
C ARG A 107 -1.28 -3.62 -7.86
N LEU A 108 -1.90 -2.50 -8.25
CA LEU A 108 -2.41 -2.34 -9.62
C LEU A 108 -1.29 -2.41 -10.67
N CYS A 109 -0.05 -2.05 -10.30
CA CYS A 109 1.12 -2.20 -11.15
C CYS A 109 1.78 -3.59 -11.06
N GLN A 110 1.38 -4.47 -10.14
CA GLN A 110 1.96 -5.80 -10.02
C GLN A 110 1.36 -6.71 -11.10
N THR A 111 2.21 -7.18 -12.01
CA THR A 111 1.84 -8.28 -12.91
C THR A 111 1.91 -9.59 -12.13
N SER A 112 0.92 -10.47 -12.30
CA SER A 112 0.95 -11.81 -11.73
C SER A 112 2.24 -12.54 -12.15
N GLY A 113 3.10 -12.87 -11.18
CA GLY A 113 4.35 -13.60 -11.41
C GLY A 113 5.65 -12.84 -11.10
N GLN A 114 5.60 -11.53 -10.83
CA GLN A 114 6.79 -10.77 -10.39
C GLN A 114 6.82 -10.65 -8.86
N GLY A 115 7.07 -11.78 -8.19
CA GLY A 115 7.33 -11.83 -6.75
C GLY A 115 8.83 -12.01 -6.48
N ALA A 116 9.25 -11.77 -5.22
CA ALA A 116 10.55 -12.24 -4.78
C ALA A 116 10.60 -13.78 -4.94
N PHE A 117 11.51 -14.26 -5.79
CA PHE A 117 11.77 -15.67 -5.96
C PHE A 117 13.17 -15.96 -5.43
N SER A 118 13.32 -17.09 -4.75
CA SER A 118 14.63 -17.66 -4.46
C SER A 118 14.85 -18.85 -5.37
N ILE A 119 16.00 -18.89 -6.04
CA ILE A 119 16.46 -20.10 -6.71
C ILE A 119 17.28 -20.86 -5.67
N ASP A 120 16.76 -21.98 -5.19
CA ASP A 120 17.57 -22.93 -4.42
C ASP A 120 18.54 -23.61 -5.37
N THR A 121 19.82 -23.28 -5.23
CA THR A 121 20.90 -23.85 -6.04
C THR A 121 21.46 -25.14 -5.43
N ILE A 122 20.89 -25.66 -4.34
CA ILE A 122 21.33 -26.93 -3.76
C ILE A 122 20.92 -28.06 -4.71
N PRO A 123 21.88 -28.88 -5.21
CA PRO A 123 21.56 -29.97 -6.10
C PRO A 123 20.74 -31.04 -5.37
N THR A 124 19.43 -31.08 -5.62
CA THR A 124 18.52 -32.12 -5.11
C THR A 124 18.61 -33.39 -5.95
N ASN A 125 19.81 -33.95 -6.11
CA ASN A 125 20.00 -35.22 -6.80
C ASN A 125 19.69 -36.37 -5.83
N GLY A 126 18.41 -36.60 -5.50
CA GLY A 126 17.85 -37.86 -4.97
C GLY A 126 18.44 -38.46 -3.68
N ALA A 127 19.47 -37.88 -3.10
CA ALA A 127 20.14 -38.32 -1.88
C ALA A 127 20.87 -37.10 -1.30
N CYS A 128 20.19 -36.35 -0.45
CA CYS A 128 20.87 -35.51 0.54
C CYS A 128 21.59 -36.46 1.51
N SER A 129 22.73 -37.03 1.12
CA SER A 129 23.59 -37.72 2.06
C SER A 129 24.30 -36.65 2.88
N HIS A 130 23.91 -36.47 4.14
CA HIS A 130 24.67 -35.65 5.07
C HIS A 130 26.08 -36.23 5.19
N SER A 131 27.05 -35.52 4.65
CA SER A 131 28.43 -35.97 4.70
C SER A 131 29.10 -35.35 5.95
N PRO A 132 29.74 -36.16 6.82
CA PRO A 132 30.29 -35.67 8.10
C PRO A 132 31.28 -34.50 7.94
N GLU A 133 31.91 -34.37 6.78
CA GLU A 133 32.81 -33.27 6.45
C GLU A 133 32.11 -31.91 6.41
N CYS A 134 30.81 -31.84 6.12
CA CYS A 134 30.06 -30.59 6.14
C CYS A 134 29.96 -30.03 7.56
N SER A 135 29.82 -30.89 8.57
CA SER A 135 29.79 -30.50 9.99
C SER A 135 31.16 -30.00 10.48
N VAL A 136 32.25 -30.54 9.94
CA VAL A 136 33.63 -30.17 10.31
C VAL A 136 34.08 -28.88 9.60
N ARG A 137 33.67 -28.67 8.34
CA ARG A 137 34.14 -27.54 7.52
C ARG A 137 33.41 -26.23 7.77
N PHE A 138 32.11 -26.29 8.11
CA PHE A 138 31.30 -25.09 8.35
C PHE A 138 31.09 -24.74 9.83
N GLY A 139 31.66 -25.54 10.75
CA GLY A 139 31.49 -25.37 12.18
C GLY A 139 30.09 -25.78 12.63
N GLY A 140 29.98 -26.44 13.79
CA GLY A 140 28.75 -27.09 14.27
C GLY A 140 27.48 -26.24 14.44
N LEU A 141 27.51 -24.94 14.08
CA LEU A 141 26.33 -24.07 14.00
C LEU A 141 25.65 -24.06 12.62
N CYS A 142 26.27 -24.59 11.56
CA CYS A 142 25.66 -24.71 10.22
C CYS A 142 25.00 -26.09 10.00
N SER A 143 24.42 -26.71 11.04
CA SER A 143 23.61 -27.91 10.84
C SER A 143 22.27 -27.50 10.24
N CYS A 144 21.94 -27.96 9.03
CA CYS A 144 20.59 -27.81 8.46
C CYS A 144 19.47 -28.54 9.21
N GLY A 145 19.73 -29.03 10.42
CA GLY A 145 18.80 -29.84 11.20
C GLY A 145 18.64 -31.27 10.68
N ALA A 146 19.30 -31.66 9.59
CA ALA A 146 19.21 -33.01 9.02
C ALA A 146 19.64 -34.11 10.00
N VAL A 147 20.70 -33.89 10.80
CA VAL A 147 21.10 -34.84 11.85
C VAL A 147 20.00 -35.04 12.90
N LEU A 148 19.20 -34.01 13.17
CA LEU A 148 18.09 -34.07 14.13
C LEU A 148 16.88 -34.84 13.56
N ASN A 149 16.76 -34.98 12.24
CA ASN A 149 15.66 -35.68 11.59
C ASN A 149 16.06 -37.00 10.89
N ALA A 150 17.25 -37.53 11.21
CA ALA A 150 17.83 -38.73 10.63
C ALA A 150 18.06 -38.62 9.11
N ASP A 151 18.72 -37.54 8.69
CA ASP A 151 19.15 -37.25 7.32
C ASP A 151 18.01 -37.15 6.31
N ARG A 152 16.81 -36.76 6.78
CA ARG A 152 15.62 -36.58 5.95
C ARG A 152 15.53 -35.21 5.27
N GLY A 153 16.63 -34.45 5.28
CA GLY A 153 16.73 -33.12 4.66
C GLY A 153 16.77 -31.97 5.68
N ALA A 154 16.82 -30.74 5.19
CA ALA A 154 16.88 -29.54 6.04
C ALA A 154 15.55 -29.31 6.80
N LEU A 155 15.63 -28.80 8.03
CA LEU A 155 14.48 -28.47 8.89
C LEU A 155 14.03 -27.00 8.77
N TRP A 156 14.57 -26.25 7.82
CA TRP A 156 14.23 -24.85 7.55
C TRP A 156 13.96 -24.60 6.07
#